data_AF-A0A293N5G8-F1
#
_entry.id   AF-A0A293N5G8-F1
#
_cell.length_a   1.000
_cell.length_b   1.000
_cell.length_c   1.000
_cell.angle_alpha   90.00
_cell.angle_beta   90.00
_cell.angle_gamma   90.00
#
_symmetry.space_group_name_H-M   'P 1'
#
loop_
_entity.id
_entity.type
_entity.pdbx_description
1 polymer ?
#
loop_
_entity_poly.entity_id
_entity_poly.type
_entity_poly.pdbx_seq_one_letter_code
_entity_poly.pdbx_strand_id
1 'polypeptide(L)'
;MLLVCEAVFTKSIERCMEKDNIISVLQNTMLSAVKDVTLTNCHSVKEKVVSRFCHARLQLHLADMSRENNTKVRDMGSKSMCAPRRQK
;
A
#
# COMPACT_ATOMS: atom_id res chain seq x y z
N MET A 1 14.51 10.74 2.58
CA MET A 1 14.23 9.38 3.12
C MET A 1 12.91 8.83 2.61
N LEU A 2 11.77 9.47 2.91
CA LEU A 2 10.44 8.96 2.50
C LEU A 2 10.30 8.75 0.99
N LEU A 3 10.81 9.67 0.16
CA LEU A 3 10.81 9.51 -1.30
C LEU A 3 11.63 8.30 -1.77
N VAL A 4 12.73 7.99 -1.08
CA VAL A 4 13.55 6.80 -1.38
C VAL A 4 12.77 5.54 -0.99
N CYS A 5 12.11 5.54 0.17
CA CYS A 5 11.24 4.44 0.60
C CYS A 5 10.07 4.21 -0.38
N GLU A 6 9.43 5.27 -0.89
CA GLU A 6 8.36 5.15 -1.90
C GLU A 6 8.88 4.60 -3.23
N ALA A 7 10.06 5.05 -3.68
CA ALA A 7 10.67 4.53 -4.89
C ALA A 7 11.02 3.04 -4.77
N VAL A 8 11.53 2.61 -3.61
CA VAL A 8 11.81 1.20 -3.30
C VAL A 8 10.51 0.40 -3.23
N PHE A 9 9.48 0.92 -2.55
CA PHE A 9 8.17 0.28 -2.45
C PHE A 9 7.60 -0.01 -3.83
N THR A 10 7.49 1.03 -4.68
CA THR A 10 6.90 0.93 -6.02
C THR A 10 7.62 -0.08 -6.91
N LYS A 11 8.96 -0.16 -6.82
CA LYS A 11 9.75 -1.10 -7.61
C LYS A 11 9.70 -2.55 -7.12
N SER A 12 9.42 -2.75 -5.83
CA SER A 12 9.63 -4.05 -5.17
C SER A 12 8.34 -4.72 -4.74
N ILE A 13 7.23 -3.99 -4.61
CA ILE A 13 5.97 -4.48 -4.04
C ILE A 13 5.43 -5.68 -4.82
N GLU A 14 5.35 -5.60 -6.15
CA GLU A 14 4.84 -6.70 -6.99
C GLU A 14 5.60 -8.01 -6.76
N ARG A 15 6.95 -7.93 -6.72
CA ARG A 15 7.83 -9.09 -6.45
C ARG A 15 7.76 -9.57 -5.00
N CYS A 16 7.41 -8.69 -4.07
CA CYS A 16 7.29 -9.04 -2.66
C CYS A 16 5.96 -9.73 -2.36
N MET A 17 4.90 -9.42 -3.10
CA MET A 17 3.57 -10.04 -2.94
C MET A 17 3.57 -11.56 -3.17
N GLU A 18 4.58 -12.10 -3.88
CA GLU A 18 4.77 -13.54 -4.10
C GLU A 18 5.44 -14.26 -2.91
N LYS A 19 5.86 -13.53 -1.87
CA LYS A 19 6.61 -14.08 -0.71
C LYS A 19 5.77 -14.10 0.56
N ASP A 20 5.98 -15.09 1.42
CA ASP A 20 5.30 -15.18 2.72
C ASP A 20 5.68 -14.06 3.71
N ASN A 21 6.88 -13.48 3.56
CA ASN A 21 7.46 -12.52 4.51
C ASN A 21 7.60 -11.10 3.94
N ILE A 22 6.55 -10.61 3.27
CA ILE A 22 6.50 -9.32 2.55
C ILE A 22 7.06 -8.15 3.37
N ILE A 23 6.59 -7.99 4.62
CA ILE A 23 6.92 -6.84 5.47
C ILE A 23 8.40 -6.82 5.82
N SER A 24 8.96 -7.95 6.25
CA SER A 24 10.38 -8.05 6.62
C SER A 24 11.28 -7.77 5.42
N VAL A 25 10.94 -8.32 4.25
CA VAL A 25 11.70 -8.09 3.00
C VAL A 25 11.66 -6.62 2.59
N LEU A 26 10.48 -5.98 2.60
CA LEU A 26 10.34 -4.57 2.24
C LEU A 26 11.09 -3.65 3.23
N GLN A 27 10.96 -3.89 4.53
CA GLN A 27 11.65 -3.10 5.55
C GLN A 27 13.17 -3.19 5.40
N ASN A 28 13.73 -4.39 5.22
CA ASN A 28 15.17 -4.57 5.05
C ASN A 28 15.69 -3.92 3.76
N THR A 29 14.90 -3.99 2.68
CA THR A 29 15.24 -3.36 1.40
C THR A 29 15.24 -1.84 1.52
N MET A 30 14.22 -1.27 2.17
CA MET A 30 14.14 0.18 2.42
C MET A 30 15.25 0.66 3.34
N LEU A 31 15.54 -0.07 4.43
CA LEU A 31 16.64 0.26 5.36
C LEU A 31 17.98 0.29 4.66
N SER A 32 18.24 -0.68 3.79
CA SER A 32 19.45 -0.75 2.97
C SER A 32 19.57 0.45 2.02
N ALA A 33 18.44 0.88 1.44
CA ALA A 33 18.40 2.04 0.54
C ALA A 33 18.57 3.39 1.25
N VAL A 34 18.27 3.47 2.55
CA VAL A 34 18.42 4.70 3.35
C VAL A 34 19.60 4.62 4.33
N LYS A 35 20.52 3.68 4.13
CA LYS A 35 21.68 3.46 5.02
C LYS A 35 22.52 4.74 5.20
N ASP A 36 22.74 5.49 4.12
CA ASP A 36 23.59 6.67 4.08
C ASP A 36 22.89 7.95 4.55
N VAL A 37 21.57 7.89 4.79
CA VAL A 37 20.80 9.03 5.32
C VAL A 37 21.11 9.19 6.81
N THR A 38 21.82 10.25 7.17
CA THR A 38 22.05 10.61 8.57
C THR A 38 20.85 11.39 9.11
N LEU A 39 20.29 10.92 10.23
CA LEU A 39 19.28 11.64 11.00
C LEU A 39 19.92 12.04 12.32
N THR A 40 19.71 13.28 12.75
CA THR A 40 20.25 13.80 14.02
C THR A 40 19.79 12.92 15.19
N ASN A 41 20.76 12.61 16.06
CA ASN A 41 20.76 11.52 17.02
C ASN A 41 19.46 11.31 17.76
N CYS A 42 18.72 10.30 17.32
CA CYS A 42 17.86 9.52 18.19
C CYS A 42 17.93 8.07 17.69
N HIS A 43 18.47 7.19 18.54
CA HIS A 43 18.61 5.77 18.23
C HIS A 43 17.28 5.22 17.69
N SER A 44 17.33 4.38 16.66
CA SER A 44 16.17 3.71 16.02
C SER A 44 15.16 4.60 15.27
N VAL A 45 15.32 5.93 15.17
CA VAL A 45 14.33 6.76 14.42
C VAL A 45 14.21 6.34 12.96
N LYS A 46 15.34 6.02 12.31
CA LYS A 46 15.36 5.55 10.93
C LYS A 46 14.53 4.26 10.77
N GLU A 47 14.77 3.27 11.62
CA GLU A 47 14.04 2.00 11.64
C GLU A 47 12.56 2.19 11.90
N LYS A 48 12.20 3.03 12.88
CA LYS A 48 10.81 3.33 13.21
C LYS A 48 10.08 3.99 12.05
N VAL A 49 10.72 4.93 11.35
CA VAL A 49 10.09 5.60 10.20
C VAL A 49 9.92 4.62 9.05
N VAL A 50 10.94 3.82 8.72
CA VAL A 50 10.84 2.81 7.65
C VAL A 50 9.76 1.78 7.97
N SER A 51 9.71 1.30 9.20
CA SER A 51 8.70 0.34 9.65
C SER A 51 7.28 0.91 9.51
N ARG A 52 7.03 2.10 10.08
CA ARG A 52 5.72 2.77 9.99
C ARG A 52 5.31 3.04 8.55
N PHE A 53 6.24 3.53 7.74
CA PHE A 53 6.02 3.78 6.32
C PHE A 53 5.63 2.50 5.59
N CYS A 54 6.37 1.40 5.81
CA CYS A 54 6.11 0.12 5.17
C CYS A 54 4.70 -0.41 5.51
N HIS A 55 4.30 -0.37 6.79
CA HIS A 55 2.97 -0.81 7.20
C HIS A 55 1.86 0.05 6.60
N ALA A 56 1.96 1.37 6.72
CA ALA A 56 0.94 2.28 6.20
C ALA A 56 0.80 2.16 4.67
N ARG A 57 1.92 2.07 3.96
CA ARG A 57 1.91 2.00 2.49
C ARG A 57 1.39 0.67 1.98
N LEU A 58 1.75 -0.44 2.63
CA LEU A 58 1.22 -1.76 2.31
C LEU A 58 -0.30 -1.82 2.53
N GLN A 59 -0.79 -1.30 3.66
CA GLN A 59 -2.23 -1.23 3.93
C GLN A 59 -2.97 -0.43 2.86
N LEU A 60 -2.41 0.73 2.47
CA LEU A 60 -2.98 1.55 1.40
C LEU A 60 -3.01 0.80 0.07
N HIS A 61 -1.91 0.15 -0.31
CA HIS A 61 -1.83 -0.63 -1.56
C HIS A 61 -2.87 -1.77 -1.60
N LEU A 62 -3.00 -2.54 -0.51
CA LEU A 62 -4.00 -3.60 -0.41
C LEU A 62 -5.44 -3.05 -0.48
N ALA A 63 -5.69 -1.89 0.13
CA ALA A 63 -6.98 -1.23 0.04
C ALA A 63 -7.29 -0.78 -1.41
N ASP A 64 -6.31 -0.23 -2.12
CA ASP A 64 -6.46 0.19 -3.52
C ASP A 64 -6.78 -1.01 -4.44
N MET A 65 -6.04 -2.12 -4.30
CA MET A 65 -6.33 -3.35 -5.06
C MET A 65 -7.74 -3.89 -4.79
N SER A 66 -8.18 -3.85 -3.53
CA SER A 66 -9.52 -4.28 -3.14
C SER A 66 -10.62 -3.39 -3.74
N ARG A 67 -10.40 -2.06 -3.78
CA ARG A 67 -11.33 -1.11 -4.41
C ARG A 67 -11.46 -1.36 -5.90
N GLU A 68 -10.34 -1.52 -6.60
CA GLU A 68 -10.34 -1.80 -8.05
C GLU A 68 -11.15 -3.07 -8.38
N ASN A 69 -10.99 -4.13 -7.58
CA ASN A 69 -11.76 -5.36 -7.73
C ASN A 69 -13.26 -5.16 -7.47
N ASN A 70 -13.64 -4.36 -6.48
CA ASN A 70 -15.05 -4.09 -6.18
C ASN A 70 -15.75 -3.25 -7.25
N THR A 71 -15.06 -2.30 -7.88
CA THR A 71 -15.61 -1.55 -9.03
C THR A 71 -15.94 -2.48 -10.20
N LYS A 72 -15.07 -3.44 -10.51
CA LYS A 72 -15.30 -4.42 -11.60
C LYS A 72 -16.52 -5.32 -11.34
N VAL A 73 -16.78 -5.68 -10.09
CA VAL A 73 -17.95 -6.50 -9.72
C VAL A 73 -19.26 -5.71 -9.84
N ARG A 74 -19.24 -4.40 -9.55
CA ARG A 74 -20.44 -3.55 -9.58
C ARG A 74 -20.98 -3.31 -10.99
N ASP A 75 -20.13 -3.30 -12.01
CA ASP A 75 -20.55 -3.08 -13.40
C ASP A 75 -21.29 -4.26 -14.04
N MET A 76 -21.23 -5.46 -13.46
CA MET A 76 -21.97 -6.64 -13.93
C MET A 76 -23.36 -6.80 -13.29
N GLY A 77 -23.76 -5.87 -12.41
CA GLY A 77 -24.94 -6.00 -11.56
C GLY A 77 -25.92 -4.83 -11.65
N SER A 78 -26.21 -4.29 -12.83
CA SER A 78 -27.26 -3.27 -13.00
C SER A 78 -28.45 -3.79 -13.83
N LYS A 79 -29.30 -4.63 -13.22
CA LYS A 79 -30.73 -4.62 -13.57
C LYS A 79 -31.36 -3.42 -12.90
N SER A 80 -31.33 -2.28 -13.58
CA SER A 80 -32.09 -1.08 -13.25
C SER A 80 -33.59 -1.42 -13.26
N MET A 81 -34.14 -1.74 -12.10
CA MET A 81 -35.58 -1.80 -11.91
C MET A 81 -36.06 -0.39 -11.61
N CYS A 82 -36.51 0.29 -12.66
CA CYS A 82 -37.29 1.52 -12.54
C CYS A 82 -38.51 1.23 -11.66
N ALA A 83 -38.53 1.75 -10.43
CA ALA A 83 -39.70 1.67 -9.58
C ALA A 83 -40.81 2.57 -10.21
N PRO A 84 -42.01 2.06 -10.49
CA PRO A 84 -43.06 2.88 -11.08
C PRO A 84 -43.47 3.94 -10.05
N ARG A 85 -43.30 5.22 -10.40
CA ARG A 85 -43.81 6.34 -9.60
C ARG A 85 -45.32 6.19 -9.52
N ARG A 86 -45.86 5.90 -8.32
CA ARG A 86 -47.30 5.93 -8.06
C ARG A 86 -47.80 7.33 -8.37
N GLN A 87 -48.73 7.43 -9.32
CA GLN A 87 -49.53 8.63 -9.53
C GLN A 87 -50.79 8.56 -8.66
N LYS A 88 -51.14 9.72 -8.11
CA LYS A 88 -52.30 10.11 -7.28
C LYS A 88 -52.04 10.09 -5.77
#